data_AF-A0A6D2HGP7-F1
#
_entry.id   AF-A0A6D2HGP7-F1
#
_cell.length_a   1.000
_cell.length_b   1.000
_cell.length_c   1.000
_cell.angle_alpha   90.00
_cell.angle_beta   90.00
_cell.angle_gamma   90.00
#
_symmetry.space_group_name_H-M   'P 1'
#
loop_
_entity.id
_entity.type
_entity.pdbx_description
1 polymer ?
#
loop_
_entity_poly.entity_id
_entity_poly.type
_entity_poly.pdbx_seq_one_letter_code
_entity_poly.pdbx_strand_id
1 'polypeptide(L)'
;MKKPANLELGLLLGLSIWLAVSQEAHGLRPIRETARSWGDQWLYGKKEENGAGPFAAWNITGTYRGNWKFLDTVNSSSKFPDLRKENGNSVVELVTSPTKITGVHYVQGAVVFHDVFDNEHNVGGAQIKVEGVYIWPFRQLRLVAYSGKKTESGLEDDYLLSNPYHLLGVFSSQVFQESPRDRILKHKTSPIYEMEKHCNIEIAAQISQAASSENNGEKEYYHIEGLMESPAVDDDGDCFSPLLLNATSINVEVYYNKAVNYTLMVTFVSFLQVLLLIRQMEHSNTQSGAAKVSIVMIGQQAIVDSYLCLLHLTAGILVESLFNAFATAAFFKFVVFSIFEMRYLLAIWKANRPSNSGEGWETMRRELSFLYSRFYGILLGGILIMYEFHSYMRPILLVMYSFWIPQIIANVVRDSRKPLHPYYILGMTVTRLAIPLYVFGCPKNFMRVEPSKAWCLGLCAFIGFQAALLLLQHYFGSRCFIPRKMLPEKYSYYRRFDQGVNRSRDCVICMATIDVRHRSNDCMVTPCEHLFHSGCLQRWMDIKMECPTCRRTLPPA
;
A
#
# COMPACT_ATOMS: atom_id res chain seq x y z
N MET A 1 32.55 4.43 34.96
CA MET A 1 31.26 4.46 34.24
C MET A 1 31.09 5.85 33.60
N LYS A 2 31.34 5.97 32.29
CA LYS A 2 31.02 7.16 31.48
C LYS A 2 30.23 6.67 30.27
N LYS A 3 28.95 7.05 30.16
CA LYS A 3 28.13 6.80 28.96
C LYS A 3 28.66 7.70 27.82
N PRO A 4 28.88 7.21 26.60
CA PRO A 4 29.20 8.09 25.48
C PRO A 4 27.90 8.67 24.90
N ALA A 5 27.68 9.97 25.13
CA ALA A 5 26.59 10.77 24.57
C ALA A 5 26.76 11.13 23.08
N ASN A 6 27.73 10.51 22.39
CA ASN A 6 28.16 10.93 21.05
C ASN A 6 27.47 10.18 19.89
N LEU A 7 26.63 9.17 20.17
CA LEU A 7 25.93 8.42 19.12
C LEU A 7 24.60 9.06 18.70
N GLU A 8 23.92 9.75 19.63
CA GLU A 8 22.67 10.48 19.36
C GLU A 8 22.91 11.73 18.49
N LEU A 9 24.06 12.39 18.67
CA LEU A 9 24.43 13.58 17.89
C LEU A 9 24.70 13.25 16.41
N GLY A 10 25.20 12.04 16.12
CA GLY A 10 25.43 11.57 14.75
C GLY A 10 24.14 11.25 13.98
N LEU A 11 23.06 10.87 14.68
CA LEU A 11 21.75 10.63 14.07
C LEU A 11 21.05 11.95 13.72
N LEU A 12 21.20 12.97 14.57
CA LEU A 12 20.62 14.30 14.37
C LEU A 12 21.36 15.12 13.29
N LEU A 13 22.67 14.95 13.16
CA LEU A 13 23.46 15.58 12.09
C LEU A 13 23.18 15.01 10.69
N GLY A 14 22.71 13.76 10.59
CA GLY A 14 22.26 13.17 9.33
C GLY A 14 20.93 13.74 8.83
N LEU A 15 20.07 14.19 9.75
CA LEU A 15 18.78 14.82 9.45
C LEU A 15 18.93 16.30 9.05
N SER A 16 19.92 17.02 9.59
CA SER A 16 20.12 18.45 9.32
C SER A 16 20.73 18.75 7.94
N ILE A 17 21.50 17.82 7.36
CA ILE A 17 22.08 18.01 6.02
C ILE A 17 21.03 17.80 4.91
N TRP A 18 19.94 17.08 5.19
CA TRP A 18 18.85 16.85 4.23
C TRP A 18 17.87 18.03 4.08
N LEU A 19 17.86 18.96 5.05
CA LEU A 19 17.02 20.16 5.02
C LEU A 19 17.64 21.32 4.21
N ALA A 20 18.89 21.19 3.75
CA ALA A 20 19.65 22.28 3.12
C ALA A 20 19.61 22.33 1.58
N VAL A 21 18.84 21.45 0.90
CA VAL A 21 18.73 21.46 -0.59
C VAL A 21 17.36 21.91 -1.10
N SER A 22 16.44 22.29 -0.21
CA SER A 22 15.17 22.89 -0.63
C SER A 22 15.33 24.40 -0.76
N GLN A 23 15.79 24.87 -1.93
CA GLN A 23 15.70 26.30 -2.27
C GLN A 23 14.85 26.54 -3.53
N GLU A 24 13.83 27.36 -3.30
CA GLU A 24 13.17 28.36 -4.15
C GLU A 24 12.66 27.99 -5.56
N ALA A 25 11.34 28.07 -5.73
CA ALA A 25 10.73 28.52 -6.98
C ALA A 25 9.88 29.77 -6.70
N HIS A 26 10.39 30.91 -7.18
CA HIS A 26 9.71 32.19 -7.23
C HIS A 26 8.44 32.13 -8.10
N GLY A 27 7.43 32.91 -7.70
CA GLY A 27 6.14 33.02 -8.36
C GLY A 27 6.11 33.89 -9.64
N LEU A 28 4.86 34.22 -10.01
CA LEU A 28 4.33 34.92 -11.21
C LEU A 28 3.70 33.91 -12.19
N ARG A 29 2.45 34.01 -12.66
CA ARG A 29 1.33 34.98 -12.56
C ARG A 29 0.02 34.23 -12.94
N PRO A 30 -1.16 34.75 -12.57
CA PRO A 30 -2.44 34.10 -12.87
C PRO A 30 -2.82 34.32 -14.34
N ILE A 31 -3.23 33.26 -15.02
CA ILE A 31 -3.81 33.37 -16.37
C ILE A 31 -5.27 33.80 -16.22
N ARG A 32 -5.48 35.01 -16.72
CA ARG A 32 -6.71 35.79 -16.85
C ARG A 32 -7.84 35.00 -17.51
N GLU A 33 -8.97 34.92 -16.81
CA GLU A 33 -10.27 34.57 -17.37
C GLU A 33 -10.62 35.51 -18.53
N THR A 34 -11.03 34.94 -19.66
CA THR A 34 -11.68 35.71 -20.74
C THR A 34 -13.03 35.08 -20.99
N ALA A 35 -14.08 35.81 -20.62
CA ALA A 35 -15.46 35.50 -20.95
C ALA A 35 -15.63 35.40 -22.47
N ARG A 36 -16.33 34.38 -22.95
CA ARG A 36 -16.87 34.33 -24.32
C ARG A 36 -18.39 34.21 -24.24
N SER A 37 -19.03 35.21 -24.82
CA SER A 37 -20.46 35.38 -24.96
C SER A 37 -21.08 34.32 -25.86
N TRP A 38 -22.29 33.90 -25.51
CA TRP A 38 -23.22 33.24 -26.41
C TRP A 38 -23.60 34.18 -27.57
N GLY A 39 -23.53 33.67 -28.79
CA GLY A 39 -23.92 34.39 -30.02
C GLY A 39 -23.29 33.74 -31.25
N ASP A 40 -24.09 32.94 -31.95
CA ASP A 40 -24.02 32.59 -33.38
C ASP A 40 -22.72 32.04 -33.99
N GLN A 41 -22.67 30.73 -34.24
CA GLN A 41 -22.28 30.23 -35.57
C GLN A 41 -22.78 28.80 -35.81
N TRP A 42 -23.84 28.70 -36.61
CA TRP A 42 -24.22 27.51 -37.35
C TRP A 42 -23.14 27.13 -38.39
N LEU A 43 -23.14 25.85 -38.79
CA LEU A 43 -22.52 25.25 -39.98
C LEU A 43 -21.00 25.00 -39.90
N TYR A 44 -20.61 23.74 -39.68
CA TYR A 44 -19.76 23.00 -40.64
C TYR A 44 -19.87 21.50 -40.35
N GLY A 45 -20.60 20.78 -41.20
CA GLY A 45 -20.56 19.34 -41.26
C GLY A 45 -19.20 18.90 -41.79
N LYS A 46 -18.47 18.11 -40.99
CA LYS A 46 -17.27 17.41 -41.46
C LYS A 46 -17.61 15.93 -41.58
N LYS A 47 -17.71 15.50 -42.83
CA LYS A 47 -17.91 14.13 -43.29
C LYS A 47 -16.62 13.35 -42.98
N GLU A 48 -16.69 12.35 -42.11
CA GLU A 48 -15.64 11.34 -41.95
C GLU A 48 -16.16 10.02 -42.49
N GLU A 49 -15.72 9.68 -43.70
CA GLU A 49 -15.72 8.32 -44.22
C GLU A 49 -14.55 7.56 -43.59
N ASN A 50 -14.84 6.49 -42.86
CA ASN A 50 -14.02 5.28 -42.81
C ASN A 50 -14.74 4.15 -42.05
N GLY A 51 -15.16 3.12 -42.77
CA GLY A 51 -14.95 1.73 -42.35
C GLY A 51 -15.80 1.11 -41.24
N ALA A 52 -16.99 1.61 -40.92
CA ALA A 52 -18.03 0.85 -40.23
C ALA A 52 -19.40 1.43 -40.65
N GLY A 53 -20.43 0.59 -40.81
CA GLY A 53 -21.76 1.10 -41.16
C GLY A 53 -22.21 2.22 -40.22
N PRO A 54 -23.08 3.15 -40.65
CA PRO A 54 -23.39 4.41 -39.94
C PRO A 54 -24.02 4.25 -38.54
N PHE A 55 -24.30 3.03 -38.10
CA PHE A 55 -24.98 2.72 -36.84
C PHE A 55 -24.35 1.50 -36.17
N ALA A 56 -23.12 1.64 -35.67
CA ALA A 56 -22.55 0.64 -34.76
C ALA A 56 -23.25 0.74 -33.41
N ALA A 57 -23.65 -0.42 -32.87
CA ALA A 57 -24.30 -0.54 -31.58
C ALA A 57 -23.38 -0.12 -30.43
N TRP A 58 -23.65 1.02 -29.79
CA TRP A 58 -22.90 1.40 -28.59
C TRP A 58 -23.45 0.67 -27.36
N ASN A 59 -22.60 -0.10 -26.68
CA ASN A 59 -22.95 -0.71 -25.40
C ASN A 59 -22.60 0.27 -24.28
N ILE A 60 -23.60 1.04 -23.85
CA ILE A 60 -23.45 2.07 -22.82
C ILE A 60 -23.57 1.50 -21.39
N THR A 61 -23.56 0.17 -21.23
CA THR A 61 -23.58 -0.48 -19.92
C THR A 61 -22.31 -0.13 -19.14
N GLY A 62 -22.46 0.39 -17.92
CA GLY A 62 -21.33 0.72 -17.07
C GLY A 62 -21.67 1.75 -15.98
N THR A 63 -20.65 2.06 -15.19
CA THR A 63 -20.70 3.09 -14.15
C THR A 63 -20.13 4.38 -14.73
N TYR A 64 -20.86 5.48 -14.61
CA TYR A 64 -20.46 6.81 -15.02
C TYR A 64 -20.26 7.68 -13.78
N ARG A 65 -19.17 8.44 -13.73
CA ARG A 65 -18.91 9.39 -12.65
C ARG A 65 -18.93 10.79 -13.21
N GLY A 66 -19.64 11.66 -12.53
CA GLY A 66 -19.96 12.98 -13.02
C GLY A 66 -20.19 14.01 -11.95
N ASN A 67 -20.47 15.21 -12.43
CA ASN A 67 -20.87 16.35 -11.63
C ASN A 67 -22.30 16.74 -12.02
N TRP A 68 -23.02 17.31 -11.06
CA TRP A 68 -24.32 17.91 -11.29
C TRP A 68 -24.31 19.39 -10.89
N LYS A 69 -25.11 20.20 -11.57
CA LYS A 69 -25.28 21.63 -11.28
C LYS A 69 -26.68 22.11 -11.64
N PHE A 70 -27.30 22.93 -10.79
CA PHE A 70 -28.54 23.63 -11.14
C PHE A 70 -28.30 24.73 -12.18
N LEU A 71 -29.22 24.87 -13.14
CA LEU A 71 -29.13 25.92 -14.17
C LEU A 71 -29.52 27.31 -13.63
N ASP A 72 -30.51 27.36 -12.74
CA ASP A 72 -30.97 28.59 -12.13
C ASP A 72 -30.59 28.65 -10.64
N THR A 73 -29.75 29.63 -10.28
CA THR A 73 -29.31 29.89 -8.89
C THR A 73 -30.33 30.69 -8.07
N VAL A 74 -31.44 31.09 -8.68
CA VAL A 74 -32.44 31.99 -8.06
C VAL A 74 -33.76 31.23 -7.97
N ASN A 75 -34.18 30.93 -6.74
CA ASN A 75 -35.28 30.06 -6.32
C ASN A 75 -34.93 28.57 -6.24
N SER A 76 -34.27 28.20 -5.14
CA SER A 76 -34.47 26.92 -4.47
C SER A 76 -35.96 26.57 -4.47
N SER A 77 -36.33 25.42 -5.01
CA SER A 77 -37.73 25.06 -5.25
C SER A 77 -38.60 25.11 -3.99
N SER A 78 -39.87 25.44 -4.19
CA SER A 78 -40.83 25.84 -3.16
C SER A 78 -41.42 24.69 -2.34
N LYS A 79 -41.09 23.41 -2.62
CA LYS A 79 -41.66 22.25 -1.90
C LYS A 79 -40.65 21.39 -1.11
N PHE A 80 -39.35 21.40 -1.44
CA PHE A 80 -38.34 20.55 -0.77
C PHE A 80 -37.09 21.36 -0.36
N PRO A 81 -37.04 21.92 0.87
CA PRO A 81 -35.99 22.86 1.33
C PRO A 81 -34.62 22.23 1.64
N ASP A 82 -34.47 20.92 1.39
CA ASP A 82 -33.29 20.15 1.81
C ASP A 82 -32.17 20.11 0.74
N LEU A 83 -32.44 20.58 -0.48
CA LEU A 83 -31.45 20.72 -1.58
C LEU A 83 -30.69 22.06 -1.46
N ARG A 84 -29.72 22.16 -0.54
CA ARG A 84 -29.00 23.43 -0.28
C ARG A 84 -27.74 23.65 -1.11
N LYS A 85 -27.16 22.62 -1.72
CA LYS A 85 -25.93 22.75 -2.53
C LYS A 85 -26.25 23.01 -4.00
N GLU A 86 -25.54 23.95 -4.60
CA GLU A 86 -25.70 24.34 -6.02
C GLU A 86 -25.02 23.36 -7.00
N ASN A 87 -24.05 22.59 -6.50
CA ASN A 87 -23.31 21.60 -7.26
C ASN A 87 -22.90 20.41 -6.38
N GLY A 88 -22.60 19.28 -7.03
CA GLY A 88 -22.10 18.10 -6.34
C GLY A 88 -21.63 17.02 -7.31
N ASN A 89 -21.31 15.85 -6.76
CA ASN A 89 -20.88 14.69 -7.53
C ASN A 89 -22.04 13.69 -7.70
N SER A 90 -22.16 13.09 -8.87
CA SER A 90 -23.12 12.03 -9.16
C SER A 90 -22.41 10.79 -9.72
N VAL A 91 -23.00 9.63 -9.42
CA VAL A 91 -22.62 8.34 -9.99
C VAL A 91 -23.86 7.76 -10.65
N VAL A 92 -23.75 7.43 -11.94
CA VAL A 92 -24.86 6.85 -12.72
C VAL A 92 -24.46 5.43 -13.10
N GLU A 93 -25.24 4.45 -12.71
CA GLU A 93 -25.06 3.05 -13.12
C GLU A 93 -26.13 2.69 -14.13
N LEU A 94 -25.73 2.30 -15.33
CA LEU A 94 -26.64 1.91 -16.41
C LEU A 94 -26.36 0.49 -16.87
N VAL A 95 -27.43 -0.26 -17.08
CA VAL A 95 -27.42 -1.59 -17.69
C VAL A 95 -28.34 -1.55 -18.90
N THR A 96 -27.80 -1.91 -20.08
CA THR A 96 -28.58 -1.91 -21.32
C THR A 96 -28.90 -3.30 -21.80
N SER A 97 -30.16 -3.53 -22.16
CA SER A 97 -30.62 -4.75 -22.82
C SER A 97 -31.17 -4.44 -24.21
N PRO A 98 -30.84 -5.25 -25.24
CA PRO A 98 -31.37 -5.04 -26.58
C PRO A 98 -32.88 -5.30 -26.60
N THR A 99 -33.64 -4.47 -27.28
CA THR A 99 -35.08 -4.68 -27.46
C THR A 99 -35.38 -5.37 -28.79
N LYS A 100 -36.66 -5.76 -28.98
CA LYS A 100 -37.14 -6.27 -30.27
C LYS A 100 -37.11 -5.21 -31.39
N ILE A 101 -37.00 -3.93 -31.04
CA ILE A 101 -36.96 -2.82 -31.99
C ILE A 101 -35.50 -2.52 -32.34
N THR A 102 -35.14 -2.71 -33.60
CA THR A 102 -33.83 -2.32 -34.12
C THR A 102 -33.65 -0.82 -33.94
N GLY A 103 -32.57 -0.38 -33.29
CA GLY A 103 -32.40 1.05 -32.98
C GLY A 103 -32.45 1.40 -31.51
N VAL A 104 -33.02 0.52 -30.69
CA VAL A 104 -33.53 0.86 -29.37
C VAL A 104 -33.06 -0.16 -28.33
N HIS A 105 -32.34 0.31 -27.32
CA HIS A 105 -31.96 -0.48 -26.15
C HIS A 105 -32.81 -0.04 -24.95
N TYR A 106 -33.29 -1.00 -24.18
CA TYR A 106 -33.90 -0.72 -22.89
C TYR A 106 -32.78 -0.51 -21.88
N VAL A 107 -32.93 0.49 -21.03
CA VAL A 107 -31.91 0.90 -20.06
C VAL A 107 -32.54 0.88 -18.67
N GLN A 108 -31.91 0.17 -17.76
CA GLN A 108 -32.25 0.19 -16.34
C GLN A 108 -31.03 0.61 -15.55
N GLY A 109 -31.23 1.37 -14.48
CA GLY A 109 -30.12 1.91 -13.73
C GLY A 109 -30.50 2.59 -12.43
N ALA A 110 -29.49 3.20 -11.82
CA ALA A 110 -29.65 4.05 -10.66
C ALA A 110 -28.74 5.27 -10.77
N VAL A 111 -29.24 6.42 -10.30
CA VAL A 111 -28.46 7.65 -10.15
C VAL A 111 -28.25 7.87 -8.65
N VAL A 112 -26.99 7.91 -8.23
CA VAL A 112 -26.59 8.18 -6.85
C VAL A 112 -25.95 9.55 -6.77
N PHE A 113 -26.64 10.48 -6.13
CA PHE A 113 -26.10 11.80 -5.86
C PHE A 113 -25.41 11.83 -4.50
N HIS A 114 -24.16 12.27 -4.48
CA HIS A 114 -23.40 12.46 -3.25
C HIS A 114 -23.55 13.92 -2.79
N ASP A 115 -23.59 14.14 -1.48
CA ASP A 115 -23.65 15.46 -0.83
C ASP A 115 -24.91 16.32 -1.08
N VAL A 116 -26.02 15.70 -1.47
CA VAL A 116 -27.29 16.41 -1.71
C VAL A 116 -27.91 16.97 -0.42
N PHE A 117 -27.68 16.31 0.71
CA PHE A 117 -28.27 16.63 2.01
C PHE A 117 -27.17 16.81 3.06
N ASP A 118 -27.19 17.93 3.81
CA ASP A 118 -26.15 18.32 4.78
C ASP A 118 -26.27 17.65 6.17
N ASN A 119 -27.02 16.56 6.31
CA ASN A 119 -27.17 15.92 7.61
C ASN A 119 -25.90 15.14 7.98
N GLU A 120 -25.15 15.66 8.96
CA GLU A 120 -23.92 15.13 9.59
C GLU A 120 -24.00 13.65 10.06
N HIS A 121 -25.16 13.00 9.96
CA HIS A 121 -25.41 11.63 10.43
C HIS A 121 -25.75 10.63 9.32
N ASN A 122 -25.88 11.05 8.05
CA ASN A 122 -26.22 10.16 6.93
C ASN A 122 -25.12 10.20 5.85
N VAL A 123 -24.17 9.26 5.95
CA VAL A 123 -23.12 9.02 4.94
C VAL A 123 -23.68 8.37 3.65
N GLY A 124 -25.00 8.18 3.55
CA GLY A 124 -25.67 7.58 2.39
C GLY A 124 -26.14 8.64 1.39
N GLY A 125 -25.58 8.62 0.18
CA GLY A 125 -26.04 9.45 -0.93
C GLY A 125 -27.50 9.20 -1.32
N ALA A 126 -28.11 10.17 -2.01
CA ALA A 126 -29.47 10.08 -2.52
C ALA A 126 -29.51 9.15 -3.75
N GLN A 127 -30.18 8.01 -3.66
CA GLN A 127 -30.32 7.04 -4.76
C GLN A 127 -31.70 7.13 -5.41
N ILE A 128 -31.74 7.37 -6.72
CA ILE A 128 -32.96 7.36 -7.54
C ILE A 128 -32.85 6.22 -8.54
N LYS A 129 -33.88 5.36 -8.60
CA LYS A 129 -33.94 4.28 -9.60
C LYS A 129 -34.54 4.78 -10.88
N VAL A 130 -33.91 4.44 -12.01
CA VAL A 130 -34.28 4.97 -13.32
C VAL A 130 -34.45 3.85 -14.33
N GLU A 131 -35.45 3.99 -15.20
CA GLU A 131 -35.71 3.11 -16.32
C GLU A 131 -35.99 3.94 -17.56
N GLY A 132 -35.64 3.41 -18.73
CA GLY A 132 -35.90 4.12 -19.96
C GLY A 132 -35.29 3.46 -21.17
N VAL A 133 -34.96 4.30 -22.14
CA VAL A 133 -34.69 3.86 -23.50
C VAL A 133 -33.52 4.65 -24.08
N TYR A 134 -32.59 3.93 -24.67
CA TYR A 134 -31.49 4.48 -25.45
C TYR A 134 -31.73 4.26 -26.94
N ILE A 135 -31.84 5.37 -27.67
CA ILE A 135 -32.08 5.37 -29.12
C ILE A 135 -30.73 5.62 -29.80
N TRP A 136 -30.05 4.52 -30.13
CA TRP A 136 -28.67 4.53 -30.59
C TRP A 136 -28.39 5.35 -31.89
N PRO A 137 -29.30 5.58 -32.87
CA PRO A 137 -28.95 6.27 -34.12
C PRO A 137 -28.90 7.79 -33.90
N PHE A 138 -29.60 8.27 -32.86
CA PHE A 138 -29.73 9.67 -32.48
C PHE A 138 -28.88 10.00 -31.24
N ARG A 139 -28.23 8.99 -30.64
CA ARG A 139 -27.42 9.11 -29.41
C ARG A 139 -28.18 9.72 -28.24
N GLN A 140 -29.50 9.50 -28.21
CA GLN A 140 -30.40 10.04 -27.19
C GLN A 140 -30.72 8.96 -26.17
N LEU A 141 -30.50 9.27 -24.91
CA LEU A 141 -30.88 8.49 -23.75
C LEU A 141 -32.01 9.22 -23.04
N ARG A 142 -33.15 8.56 -22.85
CA ARG A 142 -34.25 9.08 -22.04
C ARG A 142 -34.49 8.11 -20.89
N LEU A 143 -34.47 8.64 -19.67
CA LEU A 143 -34.71 7.88 -18.46
C LEU A 143 -35.81 8.56 -17.65
N VAL A 144 -36.59 7.75 -16.96
CA VAL A 144 -37.66 8.19 -16.06
C VAL A 144 -37.40 7.54 -14.71
N ALA A 145 -37.54 8.30 -13.63
CA ALA A 145 -37.46 7.72 -12.30
C ALA A 145 -38.70 6.86 -12.02
N TYR A 146 -38.50 5.69 -11.42
CA TYR A 146 -39.60 4.83 -11.02
C TYR A 146 -39.54 4.53 -9.52
N SER A 147 -40.67 4.74 -8.83
CA SER A 147 -40.84 4.29 -7.47
C SER A 147 -41.27 2.83 -7.50
N GLY A 148 -40.46 1.93 -6.95
CA GLY A 148 -40.84 0.53 -6.79
C GLY A 148 -42.04 0.40 -5.85
N LYS A 149 -43.26 0.49 -6.39
CA LYS A 149 -44.49 0.19 -5.65
C LYS A 149 -44.39 -1.26 -5.17
N LYS A 150 -44.08 -1.46 -3.89
CA LYS A 150 -44.58 -2.65 -3.19
C LYS A 150 -46.07 -2.47 -3.10
N THR A 151 -46.81 -3.14 -3.97
CA THR A 151 -48.25 -3.29 -3.84
C THR A 151 -48.52 -3.90 -2.47
N GLU A 152 -49.20 -3.17 -1.60
CA GLU A 152 -49.78 -3.71 -0.38
C GLU A 152 -50.92 -4.65 -0.76
N SER A 153 -50.59 -5.86 -1.19
CA SER A 153 -51.50 -6.98 -1.28
C SER A 153 -50.67 -8.25 -1.05
N GLY A 154 -50.94 -8.91 0.07
CA GLY A 154 -50.18 -10.08 0.51
C GLY A 154 -50.30 -11.25 -0.47
N LEU A 155 -49.25 -12.08 -0.43
CA LEU A 155 -49.26 -13.50 -0.82
C LEU A 155 -49.88 -13.78 -2.19
N GLU A 156 -49.15 -13.54 -3.29
CA GLU A 156 -49.19 -14.30 -4.55
C GLU A 156 -48.42 -13.54 -5.65
N ASP A 157 -47.08 -13.54 -5.62
CA ASP A 157 -46.28 -13.13 -6.80
C ASP A 157 -44.94 -13.89 -6.91
N ASP A 158 -44.77 -15.00 -6.18
CA ASP A 158 -43.52 -15.78 -6.16
C ASP A 158 -43.40 -16.86 -7.26
N TYR A 159 -44.26 -16.85 -8.30
CA TYR A 159 -44.28 -17.96 -9.28
C TYR A 159 -44.11 -17.62 -10.77
N LEU A 160 -43.91 -16.36 -11.18
CA LEU A 160 -43.70 -16.06 -12.61
C LEU A 160 -42.62 -15.00 -12.84
N LEU A 161 -41.37 -15.44 -13.02
CA LEU A 161 -40.46 -15.05 -14.12
C LEU A 161 -39.02 -15.49 -13.82
N SER A 162 -38.78 -16.77 -14.09
CA SER A 162 -37.46 -17.40 -14.15
C SER A 162 -36.71 -16.95 -15.41
N ASN A 163 -35.66 -16.15 -15.25
CA ASN A 163 -34.62 -15.97 -16.28
C ASN A 163 -33.24 -16.07 -15.59
N PRO A 164 -32.32 -16.96 -16.04
CA PRO A 164 -31.15 -17.38 -15.26
C PRO A 164 -30.03 -16.32 -15.18
N TYR A 165 -30.25 -15.10 -15.67
CA TYR A 165 -29.27 -14.00 -15.65
C TYR A 165 -29.39 -13.08 -14.42
N HIS A 166 -30.41 -13.25 -13.58
CA HIS A 166 -30.54 -12.46 -12.35
C HIS A 166 -29.59 -12.91 -11.22
N LEU A 167 -28.80 -13.96 -11.45
CA LEU A 167 -27.86 -14.52 -10.47
C LEU A 167 -26.49 -13.84 -10.46
N LEU A 168 -26.14 -13.00 -11.46
CA LEU A 168 -24.89 -12.24 -11.44
C LEU A 168 -25.01 -10.88 -10.72
N GLY A 169 -26.21 -10.30 -10.62
CA GLY A 169 -26.46 -9.05 -9.89
C GLY A 169 -26.64 -9.22 -8.37
N VAL A 170 -27.09 -10.41 -7.94
CA VAL A 170 -27.36 -10.72 -6.52
C VAL A 170 -26.08 -10.84 -5.69
N PHE A 171 -24.91 -11.02 -6.32
CA PHE A 171 -23.62 -11.00 -5.62
C PHE A 171 -23.02 -9.58 -5.45
N SER A 172 -23.64 -8.53 -6.01
CA SER A 172 -23.22 -7.14 -5.83
C SER A 172 -24.01 -6.40 -4.75
N SER A 173 -25.20 -6.89 -4.38
CA SER A 173 -26.09 -6.21 -3.42
C SER A 173 -25.99 -6.73 -1.99
N GLN A 174 -25.12 -7.71 -1.71
CA GLN A 174 -24.84 -8.17 -0.34
C GLN A 174 -23.84 -7.26 0.42
N VAL A 175 -23.27 -6.26 -0.26
CA VAL A 175 -22.28 -5.29 0.27
C VAL A 175 -22.91 -4.25 1.24
N PHE A 176 -24.24 -4.24 1.42
CA PHE A 176 -24.92 -3.38 2.41
C PHE A 176 -25.98 -4.14 3.20
N GLN A 177 -25.57 -5.13 4.00
CA GLN A 177 -26.40 -5.64 5.09
C GLN A 177 -26.36 -4.69 6.29
N GLU A 178 -27.15 -3.61 6.25
CA GLU A 178 -27.65 -2.99 7.48
C GLU A 178 -28.65 -3.93 8.16
N SER A 179 -28.65 -3.91 9.50
CA SER A 179 -29.44 -4.80 10.35
C SER A 179 -30.95 -4.73 10.01
N PRO A 180 -31.71 -5.86 10.11
CA PRO A 180 -33.12 -5.88 9.72
C PRO A 180 -34.02 -4.99 10.58
N ARG A 181 -33.54 -4.49 11.73
CA ARG A 181 -34.29 -3.61 12.62
C ARG A 181 -34.24 -2.13 12.18
N ASP A 182 -33.21 -1.71 11.45
CA ASP A 182 -33.09 -0.33 10.92
C ASP A 182 -33.93 -0.10 9.65
N ARG A 183 -34.29 -1.18 8.92
CA ARG A 183 -35.12 -1.12 7.72
C ARG A 183 -36.54 -0.60 7.96
N ILE A 184 -37.10 -0.79 9.15
CA ILE A 184 -38.50 -0.43 9.43
C ILE A 184 -38.62 1.04 9.86
N LEU A 185 -37.57 1.63 10.42
CA LEU A 185 -37.58 3.01 10.90
C LEU A 185 -37.08 4.01 9.84
N LYS A 186 -36.04 3.68 9.05
CA LYS A 186 -35.52 4.57 7.99
C LYS A 186 -36.44 4.71 6.77
N HIS A 187 -37.33 3.75 6.52
CA HIS A 187 -38.21 3.77 5.34
C HIS A 187 -39.36 4.78 5.44
N LYS A 188 -39.63 5.32 6.63
CA LYS A 188 -40.77 6.23 6.85
C LYS A 188 -40.44 7.71 6.63
N THR A 189 -39.19 8.12 6.43
CA THR A 189 -38.81 9.55 6.40
C THR A 189 -37.52 9.83 5.60
N SER A 190 -37.42 9.40 4.34
CA SER A 190 -36.42 9.96 3.42
C SER A 190 -37.08 10.96 2.47
N PRO A 191 -36.64 12.23 2.41
CA PRO A 191 -37.22 13.27 1.54
C PRO A 191 -37.35 12.86 0.06
N ILE A 192 -36.41 12.04 -0.42
CA ILE A 192 -36.39 11.52 -1.80
C ILE A 192 -37.59 10.61 -2.08
N TYR A 193 -38.03 9.81 -1.11
CA TYR A 193 -39.15 8.88 -1.29
C TYR A 193 -40.50 9.61 -1.39
N GLU A 194 -40.63 10.76 -0.74
CA GLU A 194 -41.79 11.64 -0.94
C GLU A 194 -41.71 12.38 -2.28
N MET A 195 -40.50 12.84 -2.67
CA MET A 195 -40.28 13.46 -3.97
C MET A 195 -40.59 12.50 -5.13
N GLU A 196 -40.13 11.24 -5.08
CA GLU A 196 -40.43 10.20 -6.07
C GLU A 196 -41.92 9.85 -6.20
N LYS A 197 -42.72 10.11 -5.16
CA LYS A 197 -44.17 9.84 -5.17
C LYS A 197 -45.00 10.96 -5.80
N HIS A 198 -44.52 12.20 -5.70
CA HIS A 198 -45.27 13.39 -6.09
C HIS A 198 -44.70 14.12 -7.30
N CYS A 199 -43.51 13.74 -7.75
CA CYS A 199 -42.81 14.39 -8.85
C CYS A 199 -42.42 13.36 -9.91
N ASN A 200 -42.83 13.61 -11.16
CA ASN A 200 -42.28 12.88 -12.30
C ASN A 200 -40.89 13.43 -12.55
N ILE A 201 -39.90 12.55 -12.64
CA ILE A 201 -38.50 12.94 -12.92
C ILE A 201 -38.14 12.33 -14.26
N GLU A 202 -37.82 13.19 -15.23
CA GLU A 202 -37.30 12.80 -16.54
C GLU A 202 -35.85 13.24 -16.68
N ILE A 203 -35.02 12.38 -17.24
CA ILE A 203 -33.62 12.67 -17.57
C ILE A 203 -33.46 12.48 -19.07
N ALA A 204 -33.22 13.58 -19.78
CA ALA A 204 -32.90 13.59 -21.20
C ALA A 204 -31.39 13.79 -21.36
N ALA A 205 -30.68 12.80 -21.89
CA ALA A 205 -29.24 12.84 -22.04
C ALA A 205 -28.77 12.52 -23.47
N GLN A 206 -27.65 13.13 -23.85
CA GLN A 206 -26.94 12.88 -25.08
C GLN A 206 -25.64 12.12 -24.76
N ILE A 207 -25.41 11.05 -25.51
CA ILE A 207 -24.20 10.22 -25.37
C ILE A 207 -23.21 10.58 -26.47
N SER A 208 -21.98 10.91 -26.07
CA SER A 208 -20.88 11.15 -27.00
C SER A 208 -19.72 10.21 -26.68
N GLN A 209 -18.92 9.91 -27.70
CA GLN A 209 -17.71 9.12 -27.55
C GLN A 209 -16.53 10.07 -27.31
N ALA A 210 -15.84 9.92 -26.18
CA ALA A 210 -14.61 10.66 -25.92
C ALA A 210 -13.44 9.94 -26.61
N ALA A 211 -12.76 10.63 -27.52
CA ALA A 211 -11.60 10.10 -28.22
C ALA A 211 -10.45 9.84 -27.23
N SER A 212 -9.94 8.61 -27.17
CA SER A 212 -8.77 8.29 -26.37
C SER A 212 -7.51 8.80 -27.07
N SER A 213 -6.93 9.88 -26.54
CA SER A 213 -5.56 10.26 -26.86
C SER A 213 -4.62 9.29 -26.15
N GLU A 214 -4.33 8.13 -26.76
CA GLU A 214 -3.08 7.36 -26.69
C GLU A 214 -3.30 5.87 -27.01
N ASN A 215 -3.12 5.52 -28.28
CA ASN A 215 -2.52 4.30 -28.86
C ASN A 215 -2.41 2.99 -28.03
N ASN A 216 -3.43 2.58 -27.28
CA ASN A 216 -3.42 1.32 -26.54
C ASN A 216 -4.83 0.73 -26.41
N GLY A 217 -5.25 0.01 -27.45
CA GLY A 217 -6.48 -0.78 -27.48
C GLY A 217 -7.75 0.07 -27.57
N GLU A 218 -8.51 -0.12 -28.63
CA GLU A 218 -9.85 0.45 -28.84
C GLU A 218 -10.74 0.13 -27.63
N LYS A 219 -10.85 1.06 -26.69
CA LYS A 219 -11.86 1.02 -25.64
C LYS A 219 -12.53 2.37 -25.60
N GLU A 220 -13.80 2.35 -25.96
CA GLU A 220 -14.65 3.52 -26.12
C GLU A 220 -14.97 4.11 -24.75
N TYR A 221 -14.66 5.39 -24.56
CA TYR A 221 -15.14 6.15 -23.41
C TYR A 221 -16.44 6.83 -23.81
N TYR A 222 -17.47 6.65 -23.01
CA TYR A 222 -18.75 7.31 -23.23
C TYR A 222 -18.91 8.47 -22.24
N HIS A 223 -19.38 9.59 -22.77
CA HIS A 223 -19.64 10.82 -22.05
C HIS A 223 -21.13 11.11 -22.14
N ILE A 224 -21.77 11.26 -20.98
CA ILE A 224 -23.19 11.53 -20.83
C ILE A 224 -23.33 12.99 -20.41
N GLU A 225 -23.99 13.78 -21.25
CA GLU A 225 -24.47 15.11 -20.89
C GLU A 225 -25.98 15.07 -20.91
N GLY A 226 -26.61 15.31 -19.76
CA GLY A 226 -28.05 15.24 -19.64
C GLY A 226 -28.63 16.36 -18.82
N LEU A 227 -29.92 16.57 -19.04
CA LEU A 227 -30.76 17.49 -18.32
C LEU A 227 -31.79 16.68 -17.56
N MET A 228 -31.85 16.89 -16.25
CA MET A 228 -32.85 16.32 -15.37
C MET A 228 -33.90 17.38 -15.11
N GLU A 229 -35.13 17.08 -15.49
CA GLU A 229 -36.29 17.95 -15.35
C GLU A 229 -37.35 17.22 -14.52
N SER A 230 -38.17 18.00 -13.81
CA SER A 230 -39.31 17.44 -13.09
C SER A 230 -40.59 18.19 -13.46
N PRO A 231 -41.24 17.76 -14.54
CA PRO A 231 -42.52 18.33 -14.93
C PRO A 231 -43.57 18.03 -13.85
N ALA A 232 -44.32 19.05 -13.49
CA ALA A 232 -45.42 18.93 -12.54
C ALA A 232 -46.51 17.98 -13.07
N VAL A 233 -47.07 17.14 -12.19
CA VAL A 233 -48.17 16.22 -12.55
C VAL A 233 -49.52 16.94 -12.60
N ASP A 234 -49.64 18.06 -11.88
CA ASP A 234 -50.80 18.95 -11.82
C ASP A 234 -50.34 20.43 -11.84
N ASP A 235 -51.26 21.41 -11.86
CA ASP A 235 -51.09 22.87 -12.01
C ASP A 235 -50.25 23.58 -10.90
N ASP A 236 -49.39 22.82 -10.22
CA ASP A 236 -48.78 23.08 -8.90
C ASP A 236 -47.28 23.39 -8.98
N GLY A 237 -46.77 23.71 -10.18
CA GLY A 237 -45.40 24.15 -10.45
C GLY A 237 -44.33 23.05 -10.41
N ASP A 238 -43.17 23.32 -10.99
CA ASP A 238 -42.06 22.36 -11.09
C ASP A 238 -41.50 21.99 -9.71
N CYS A 239 -41.20 20.70 -9.51
CA CYS A 239 -40.71 20.21 -8.21
C CYS A 239 -39.29 20.69 -7.88
N PHE A 240 -38.42 20.82 -8.88
CA PHE A 240 -37.08 21.39 -8.75
C PHE A 240 -36.60 22.03 -10.06
N SER A 241 -35.66 22.98 -9.95
CA SER A 241 -35.07 23.65 -11.11
C SER A 241 -34.25 22.68 -11.95
N PRO A 242 -34.23 22.83 -13.29
CA PRO A 242 -33.58 21.88 -14.16
C PRO A 242 -32.10 21.74 -13.83
N LEU A 243 -31.64 20.49 -13.76
CA LEU A 243 -30.31 20.12 -13.28
C LEU A 243 -29.49 19.48 -14.41
N LEU A 244 -28.31 20.03 -14.64
CA LEU A 244 -27.38 19.54 -15.65
C LEU A 244 -26.51 18.44 -15.05
N LEU A 245 -26.54 17.26 -15.67
CA LEU A 245 -25.75 16.08 -15.37
C LEU A 245 -24.65 15.92 -16.40
N ASN A 246 -23.40 15.88 -15.95
CA ASN A 246 -22.25 15.61 -16.81
C ASN A 246 -21.47 14.44 -16.22
N ALA A 247 -21.44 13.29 -16.89
CA ALA A 247 -20.81 12.08 -16.38
C ALA A 247 -19.97 11.33 -17.43
N THR A 248 -18.83 10.81 -17.00
CA THR A 248 -17.86 10.06 -17.83
C THR A 248 -17.82 8.60 -17.43
N SER A 249 -17.79 7.68 -18.40
CA SER A 249 -17.76 6.24 -18.15
C SER A 249 -16.46 5.81 -17.47
N ILE A 250 -16.58 5.03 -16.39
CA ILE A 250 -15.46 4.35 -15.73
C ILE A 250 -15.56 2.86 -16.04
N ASN A 251 -14.53 2.30 -16.66
CA ASN A 251 -14.44 0.86 -16.88
C ASN A 251 -13.95 0.16 -15.61
N VAL A 252 -14.89 -0.38 -14.83
CA VAL A 252 -14.64 -1.09 -13.57
C VAL A 252 -13.88 -2.41 -13.81
N GLU A 253 -14.12 -3.10 -14.92
CA GLU A 253 -13.44 -4.37 -15.24
C GLU A 253 -11.93 -4.16 -15.48
N VAL A 254 -11.54 -3.09 -16.17
CA VAL A 254 -10.13 -2.74 -16.38
C VAL A 254 -9.45 -2.42 -15.04
N TYR A 255 -10.18 -1.80 -14.12
CA TYR A 255 -9.68 -1.51 -12.77
C TYR A 255 -9.46 -2.80 -11.98
N TYR A 256 -10.41 -3.73 -12.00
CA TYR A 256 -10.29 -5.03 -11.34
C TYR A 256 -9.18 -5.88 -11.93
N ASN A 257 -9.06 -5.96 -13.26
CA ASN A 257 -7.98 -6.69 -13.91
C ASN A 257 -6.58 -6.14 -13.54
N LYS A 258 -6.43 -4.80 -13.45
CA LYS A 258 -5.19 -4.19 -12.96
C LYS A 258 -4.91 -4.52 -11.50
N ALA A 259 -5.94 -4.54 -10.65
CA ALA A 259 -5.83 -4.91 -9.24
C ALA A 259 -5.36 -6.36 -9.08
N VAL A 260 -5.98 -7.28 -9.81
CA VAL A 260 -5.61 -8.70 -9.80
C VAL A 260 -4.16 -8.88 -10.25
N ASN A 261 -3.76 -8.25 -11.36
CA ASN A 261 -2.37 -8.31 -11.83
C ASN A 261 -1.36 -7.77 -10.80
N TYR A 262 -1.72 -6.70 -10.10
CA TYR A 262 -0.92 -6.19 -8.98
C TYR A 262 -0.80 -7.22 -7.85
N THR A 263 -1.91 -7.84 -7.43
CA THR A 263 -1.87 -8.86 -6.37
C THR A 263 -1.05 -10.10 -6.77
N LEU A 264 -1.08 -10.50 -8.04
CA LEU A 264 -0.23 -11.56 -8.59
C LEU A 264 1.27 -11.19 -8.52
N MET A 265 1.61 -9.94 -8.83
CA MET A 265 2.98 -9.44 -8.66
C MET A 265 3.40 -9.49 -7.18
N VAL A 266 2.56 -9.01 -6.26
CA VAL A 266 2.87 -8.98 -4.82
C VAL A 266 3.03 -10.39 -4.25
N THR A 267 2.17 -11.33 -4.62
CA THR A 267 2.29 -12.73 -4.19
C THR A 267 3.57 -13.38 -4.70
N PHE A 268 3.91 -13.20 -5.98
CA PHE A 268 5.16 -13.70 -6.56
C PHE A 268 6.40 -13.12 -5.86
N VAL A 269 6.41 -11.80 -5.64
CA VAL A 269 7.49 -11.11 -4.92
C VAL A 269 7.62 -11.62 -3.49
N SER A 270 6.50 -11.83 -2.79
CA SER A 270 6.49 -12.34 -1.41
C SER A 270 7.04 -13.77 -1.34
N PHE A 271 6.70 -14.62 -2.31
CA PHE A 271 7.27 -15.96 -2.44
C PHE A 271 8.80 -15.92 -2.65
N LEU A 272 9.28 -15.05 -3.54
CA LEU A 272 10.72 -14.87 -3.76
C LEU A 272 11.43 -14.36 -2.49
N GLN A 273 10.80 -13.47 -1.73
CA GLN A 273 11.32 -13.01 -0.43
C GLN A 273 11.47 -14.16 0.58
N VAL A 274 10.51 -15.09 0.64
CA VAL A 274 10.63 -16.30 1.48
C VAL A 274 11.86 -17.13 1.08
N LEU A 275 12.06 -17.38 -0.21
CA LEU A 275 13.21 -18.16 -0.69
C LEU A 275 14.56 -17.49 -0.35
N LEU A 276 14.63 -16.17 -0.48
CA LEU A 276 15.81 -15.39 -0.13
C LEU A 276 16.07 -15.41 1.38
N LEU A 277 15.03 -15.27 2.21
CA LEU A 277 15.13 -15.35 3.66
C LEU A 277 15.61 -16.74 4.13
N ILE A 278 15.08 -17.82 3.56
CA ILE A 278 15.53 -19.19 3.88
C ILE A 278 17.01 -19.35 3.60
N ARG A 279 17.49 -18.93 2.40
CA ARG A 279 18.92 -19.00 2.07
C ARG A 279 19.78 -18.15 3.01
N GLN A 280 19.31 -16.99 3.43
CA GLN A 280 20.03 -16.15 4.38
C GLN A 280 20.08 -16.78 5.78
N MET A 281 18.99 -17.40 6.24
CA MET A 281 18.94 -18.14 7.51
C MET A 281 19.91 -19.34 7.50
N GLU A 282 20.02 -20.05 6.37
CA GLU A 282 20.97 -21.14 6.20
C GLU A 282 22.43 -20.64 6.21
N HIS A 283 22.72 -19.54 5.51
CA HIS A 283 24.04 -18.92 5.52
C HIS A 283 24.48 -18.46 6.93
N SER A 284 23.51 -18.09 7.78
CA SER A 284 23.74 -17.61 9.14
C SER A 284 23.32 -18.62 10.21
N ASN A 285 23.32 -19.92 9.88
CA ASN A 285 22.89 -20.98 10.79
C ASN A 285 23.83 -21.17 12.01
N THR A 286 25.09 -20.73 11.92
CA THR A 286 26.00 -20.75 13.07
C THR A 286 25.70 -19.61 14.05
N GLN A 287 25.96 -19.84 15.34
CA GLN A 287 25.79 -18.82 16.39
C GLN A 287 26.64 -17.56 16.09
N SER A 288 27.88 -17.76 15.65
CA SER A 288 28.78 -16.68 15.21
C SER A 288 28.27 -15.93 13.97
N GLY A 289 27.63 -16.62 13.03
CA GLY A 289 27.05 -16.06 11.81
C GLY A 289 25.83 -15.19 12.10
N ALA A 290 24.86 -15.73 12.85
CA ALA A 290 23.66 -15.00 13.26
C ALA A 290 23.96 -13.78 14.14
N ALA A 291 24.96 -13.85 15.03
CA ALA A 291 25.34 -12.73 15.89
C ALA A 291 25.91 -11.51 15.12
N LYS A 292 26.43 -11.72 13.90
CA LYS A 292 26.92 -10.64 13.02
C LYS A 292 25.79 -9.83 12.38
N VAL A 293 24.58 -10.39 12.33
CA VAL A 293 23.43 -9.77 11.68
C VAL A 293 22.73 -8.81 12.66
N SER A 294 22.32 -7.64 12.15
CA SER A 294 21.66 -6.59 12.92
C SER A 294 20.20 -6.93 13.14
N ILE A 295 19.80 -7.06 14.41
CA ILE A 295 18.41 -7.27 14.81
C ILE A 295 17.49 -6.13 14.34
N VAL A 296 18.01 -4.89 14.28
CA VAL A 296 17.24 -3.70 13.88
C VAL A 296 16.94 -3.72 12.37
N MET A 297 17.87 -4.20 11.53
CA MET A 297 17.65 -4.33 10.08
C MET A 297 16.47 -5.27 9.79
N ILE A 298 16.50 -6.49 10.35
CA ILE A 298 15.42 -7.46 10.13
C ILE A 298 14.12 -6.98 10.80
N GLY A 299 14.20 -6.31 11.96
CA GLY A 299 13.04 -5.76 12.63
C GLY A 299 12.33 -4.69 11.81
N GLN A 300 13.08 -3.75 11.22
CA GLN A 300 12.54 -2.72 10.35
C GLN A 300 11.89 -3.32 9.09
N GLN A 301 12.51 -4.35 8.52
CA GLN A 301 11.95 -5.12 7.40
C GLN A 301 10.60 -5.77 7.75
N ALA A 302 10.49 -6.41 8.91
CA ALA A 302 9.24 -7.01 9.39
C ALA A 302 8.14 -5.98 9.67
N ILE A 303 8.51 -4.78 10.13
CA ILE A 303 7.56 -3.68 10.31
C ILE A 303 7.02 -3.22 8.95
N VAL A 304 7.87 -3.06 7.93
CA VAL A 304 7.42 -2.70 6.57
C VAL A 304 6.45 -3.76 6.01
N ASP A 305 6.77 -5.06 6.16
CA ASP A 305 5.91 -6.12 5.63
C ASP A 305 4.60 -6.30 6.39
N SER A 306 4.58 -6.03 7.69
CA SER A 306 3.33 -6.01 8.46
C SER A 306 2.43 -4.83 8.07
N TYR A 307 2.97 -3.64 7.79
CA TYR A 307 2.17 -2.54 7.22
C TYR A 307 1.61 -2.90 5.84
N LEU A 308 2.43 -3.48 4.97
CA LEU A 308 1.96 -3.94 3.66
C LEU A 308 0.88 -5.00 3.80
N CYS A 309 1.03 -5.96 4.73
CA CYS A 309 0.01 -6.96 5.01
C CYS A 309 -1.32 -6.33 5.44
N LEU A 310 -1.27 -5.38 6.38
CA LEU A 310 -2.46 -4.67 6.85
C LEU A 310 -3.13 -3.89 5.72
N LEU A 311 -2.36 -3.18 4.89
CA LEU A 311 -2.88 -2.42 3.75
C LEU A 311 -3.60 -3.33 2.73
N HIS A 312 -3.01 -4.49 2.39
CA HIS A 312 -3.68 -5.41 1.46
C HIS A 312 -4.92 -6.04 2.07
N LEU A 313 -4.90 -6.36 3.36
CA LEU A 313 -6.07 -6.90 4.05
C LEU A 313 -7.20 -5.88 4.11
N THR A 314 -6.91 -4.62 4.46
CA THR A 314 -7.92 -3.55 4.49
C THR A 314 -8.45 -3.24 3.08
N ALA A 315 -7.58 -3.20 2.07
CA ALA A 315 -8.01 -3.01 0.68
C ALA A 315 -8.94 -4.14 0.20
N GLY A 316 -8.66 -5.40 0.59
CA GLY A 316 -9.54 -6.52 0.30
C GLY A 316 -10.89 -6.45 1.01
N ILE A 317 -10.92 -6.00 2.27
CA ILE A 317 -12.16 -5.82 3.04
C ILE A 317 -13.02 -4.70 2.47
N LEU A 318 -12.41 -3.60 2.00
CA LEU A 318 -13.13 -2.46 1.41
C LEU A 318 -13.71 -2.74 0.02
N VAL A 319 -13.17 -3.74 -0.70
CA VAL A 319 -13.61 -4.08 -2.06
C VAL A 319 -13.89 -5.57 -2.14
N GLU A 320 -15.12 -5.97 -1.77
CA GLU A 320 -15.54 -7.37 -1.66
C GLU A 320 -15.26 -8.19 -2.93
N SER A 321 -15.45 -7.60 -4.11
CA SER A 321 -15.20 -8.24 -5.41
C SER A 321 -13.72 -8.63 -5.63
N LEU A 322 -12.80 -8.00 -4.91
CA LEU A 322 -11.35 -8.26 -4.99
C LEU A 322 -10.80 -8.93 -3.72
N PHE A 323 -11.66 -9.27 -2.75
CA PHE A 323 -11.25 -9.80 -1.45
C PHE A 323 -10.33 -11.00 -1.59
N ASN A 324 -10.68 -11.99 -2.42
CA ASN A 324 -9.86 -13.20 -2.62
C ASN A 324 -8.45 -12.87 -3.12
N ALA A 325 -8.33 -11.97 -4.09
CA ALA A 325 -7.04 -11.60 -4.66
C ALA A 325 -6.16 -10.87 -3.63
N PHE A 326 -6.70 -9.89 -2.91
CA PHE A 326 -5.95 -9.16 -1.89
C PHE A 326 -5.67 -9.98 -0.63
N ALA A 327 -6.59 -10.86 -0.21
CA ALA A 327 -6.41 -11.75 0.92
C ALA A 327 -5.26 -12.75 0.67
N THR A 328 -5.12 -13.27 -0.56
CA THR A 328 -3.97 -14.14 -0.89
C THR A 328 -2.64 -13.38 -0.80
N ALA A 329 -2.57 -12.15 -1.31
CA ALA A 329 -1.39 -11.30 -1.18
C ALA A 329 -1.06 -10.98 0.29
N ALA A 330 -2.07 -10.64 1.09
CA ALA A 330 -1.93 -10.41 2.52
C ALA A 330 -1.46 -11.67 3.26
N PHE A 331 -1.99 -12.85 2.93
CA PHE A 331 -1.57 -14.12 3.52
C PHE A 331 -0.09 -14.41 3.29
N PHE A 332 0.41 -14.25 2.06
CA PHE A 332 1.84 -14.46 1.79
C PHE A 332 2.72 -13.45 2.53
N LYS A 333 2.30 -12.18 2.63
CA LYS A 333 3.00 -11.17 3.43
C LYS A 333 2.97 -11.49 4.92
N PHE A 334 1.83 -11.96 5.42
CA PHE A 334 1.68 -12.44 6.79
C PHE A 334 2.67 -13.56 7.10
N VAL A 335 2.78 -14.55 6.21
CA VAL A 335 3.75 -15.64 6.34
C VAL A 335 5.20 -15.12 6.36
N VAL A 336 5.54 -14.16 5.49
CA VAL A 336 6.88 -13.55 5.46
C VAL A 336 7.23 -12.93 6.82
N PHE A 337 6.42 -11.99 7.31
CA PHE A 337 6.79 -11.24 8.52
C PHE A 337 6.59 -12.06 9.81
N SER A 338 5.46 -12.76 9.95
CA SER A 338 5.09 -13.41 11.22
C SER A 338 5.80 -14.75 11.47
N ILE A 339 6.19 -15.46 10.40
CA ILE A 339 6.85 -16.76 10.51
C ILE A 339 8.34 -16.62 10.22
N PHE A 340 8.73 -16.21 9.01
CA PHE A 340 10.14 -16.26 8.61
C PHE A 340 10.98 -15.16 9.26
N GLU A 341 10.55 -13.90 9.19
CA GLU A 341 11.33 -12.79 9.75
C GLU A 341 11.34 -12.82 11.29
N MET A 342 10.21 -13.14 11.94
CA MET A 342 10.17 -13.36 13.39
C MET A 342 11.06 -14.50 13.84
N ARG A 343 11.03 -15.65 13.16
CA ARG A 343 11.93 -16.77 13.47
C ARG A 343 13.39 -16.36 13.31
N TYR A 344 13.71 -15.55 12.30
CA TYR A 344 15.07 -15.07 12.10
C TYR A 344 15.50 -14.07 13.18
N LEU A 345 14.63 -13.15 13.59
CA LEU A 345 14.87 -12.26 14.72
C LEU A 345 15.19 -13.02 16.00
N LEU A 346 14.46 -14.10 16.28
CA LEU A 346 14.71 -14.96 17.43
C LEU A 346 16.05 -15.70 17.33
N ALA A 347 16.41 -16.18 16.15
CA ALA A 347 17.71 -16.81 15.92
C ALA A 347 18.87 -15.83 16.18
N ILE A 348 18.77 -14.60 15.66
CA ILE A 348 19.76 -13.53 15.89
C ILE A 348 19.81 -13.12 17.36
N TRP A 349 18.65 -12.95 17.99
CA TRP A 349 18.54 -12.57 19.40
C TRP A 349 19.18 -13.62 20.31
N LYS A 350 18.92 -14.91 20.06
CA LYS A 350 19.51 -16.04 20.78
C LYS A 350 21.02 -16.12 20.55
N ALA A 351 21.49 -15.87 19.33
CA ALA A 351 22.91 -15.88 19.00
C ALA A 351 23.72 -14.82 19.77
N ASN A 352 23.09 -13.68 20.08
CA ASN A 352 23.70 -12.60 20.86
C ASN A 352 23.70 -12.84 22.37
N ARG A 353 23.03 -13.88 22.89
CA ARG A 353 22.97 -14.20 24.33
C ARG A 353 23.22 -15.70 24.56
N PRO A 354 24.46 -16.10 24.89
CA PRO A 354 24.75 -17.45 25.35
C PRO A 354 23.89 -17.82 26.57
N SER A 355 23.07 -18.86 26.47
CA SER A 355 22.29 -19.32 27.62
C SER A 355 23.17 -20.12 28.58
N ASN A 356 23.15 -19.76 29.86
CA ASN A 356 23.61 -20.66 30.91
C ASN A 356 22.66 -21.87 30.98
N SER A 357 23.20 -23.09 31.05
CA SER A 357 22.59 -24.34 30.56
C SER A 357 21.41 -24.94 31.37
N GLY A 358 20.58 -24.13 32.04
CA GLY A 358 19.48 -24.65 32.87
C GLY A 358 18.16 -23.84 32.88
N GLU A 359 18.20 -22.51 32.75
CA GLU A 359 17.02 -21.64 32.93
C GLU A 359 16.42 -21.13 31.59
N GLY A 360 16.79 -21.77 30.48
CA GLY A 360 16.65 -21.19 29.14
C GLY A 360 15.22 -21.05 28.63
N TRP A 361 14.30 -21.96 28.94
CA TRP A 361 12.98 -22.00 28.30
C TRP A 361 12.02 -20.92 28.81
N GLU A 362 11.86 -20.79 30.12
CA GLU A 362 10.98 -19.74 30.70
C GLU A 362 11.54 -18.35 30.45
N THR A 363 12.87 -18.20 30.51
CA THR A 363 13.55 -16.96 30.13
C THR A 363 13.32 -16.63 28.66
N MET A 364 13.43 -17.63 27.76
CA MET A 364 13.15 -17.44 26.33
C MET A 364 11.69 -17.07 26.08
N ARG A 365 10.73 -17.68 26.79
CA ARG A 365 9.29 -17.36 26.67
C ARG A 365 9.00 -15.91 27.09
N ARG A 366 9.54 -15.46 28.22
CA ARG A 366 9.36 -14.07 28.69
C ARG A 366 9.95 -13.05 27.73
N GLU A 367 11.15 -13.34 27.21
CA GLU A 367 11.84 -12.47 26.25
C GLU A 367 11.19 -12.48 24.87
N LEU A 368 10.61 -13.61 24.46
CA LEU A 368 9.77 -13.72 23.26
C LEU A 368 8.56 -12.79 23.36
N SER A 369 7.84 -12.84 24.49
CA SER A 369 6.72 -11.93 24.75
C SER A 369 7.14 -10.46 24.74
N PHE A 370 8.34 -10.14 25.24
CA PHE A 370 8.89 -8.78 25.20
C PHE A 370 9.28 -8.32 23.78
N LEU A 371 9.82 -9.22 22.95
CA LEU A 371 10.08 -8.92 21.53
C LEU A 371 8.78 -8.66 20.77
N TYR A 372 7.75 -9.49 20.97
CA TYR A 372 6.45 -9.31 20.34
C TYR A 372 5.74 -8.05 20.83
N SER A 373 5.75 -7.76 22.12
CA SER A 373 5.13 -6.53 22.64
C SER A 373 5.78 -5.27 22.08
N ARG A 374 7.12 -5.27 21.94
CA ARG A 374 7.84 -4.18 21.26
C ARG A 374 7.50 -4.08 19.79
N PHE A 375 7.42 -5.21 19.09
CA PHE A 375 7.02 -5.23 17.68
C PHE A 375 5.62 -4.64 17.49
N TYR A 376 4.62 -5.12 18.24
CA TYR A 376 3.26 -4.61 18.16
C TYR A 376 3.12 -3.16 18.64
N GLY A 377 3.90 -2.75 19.65
CA GLY A 377 3.95 -1.36 20.07
C GLY A 377 4.51 -0.42 19.00
N ILE A 378 5.57 -0.83 18.29
CA ILE A 378 6.12 -0.07 17.16
C ILE A 378 5.13 -0.07 15.98
N LEU A 379 4.50 -1.21 15.69
CA LEU A 379 3.48 -1.33 14.65
C LEU A 379 2.33 -0.34 14.90
N LEU A 380 1.70 -0.39 16.08
CA LEU A 380 0.59 0.48 16.44
C LEU A 380 1.00 1.94 16.50
N GLY A 381 2.14 2.25 17.13
CA GLY A 381 2.67 3.61 17.21
C GLY A 381 2.97 4.18 15.83
N GLY A 382 3.50 3.39 14.90
CA GLY A 382 3.74 3.84 13.54
C GLY A 382 2.46 3.99 12.70
N ILE A 383 1.36 3.28 12.99
CA ILE A 383 0.04 3.59 12.39
C ILE A 383 -0.38 5.01 12.80
N LEU A 384 -0.27 5.34 14.08
CA LEU A 384 -0.62 6.67 14.61
C LEU A 384 0.26 7.77 14.00
N ILE A 385 1.57 7.55 13.91
CA ILE A 385 2.50 8.49 13.26
C ILE A 385 2.15 8.66 11.78
N MET A 386 1.87 7.58 11.07
CA MET A 386 1.49 7.63 9.66
C MET A 386 0.17 8.39 9.45
N TYR A 387 -0.79 8.24 10.38
CA TYR A 387 -2.04 8.97 10.34
C TYR A 387 -1.85 10.47 10.60
N GLU A 388 -1.14 10.84 11.67
CA GLU A 388 -0.92 12.24 12.07
C GLU A 388 -0.06 12.99 11.04
N PHE A 389 1.01 12.37 10.56
CA PHE A 389 1.97 12.98 9.64
C PHE A 389 1.71 12.59 8.18
N HIS A 390 0.45 12.40 7.79
CA HIS A 390 0.11 11.99 6.41
C HIS A 390 0.56 13.00 5.33
N SER A 391 0.76 14.27 5.70
CA SER A 391 1.34 15.28 4.79
C SER A 391 2.79 14.97 4.42
N TYR A 392 3.51 14.25 5.29
CA TYR A 392 4.93 13.91 5.16
C TYR A 392 5.15 12.45 4.71
N MET A 393 4.25 11.89 3.90
CA MET A 393 4.33 10.47 3.47
C MET A 393 5.63 10.11 2.75
N ARG A 394 6.13 10.98 1.86
CA ARG A 394 7.38 10.71 1.10
C ARG A 394 8.61 10.56 2.00
N PRO A 395 8.92 11.47 2.94
CA PRO A 395 10.05 11.29 3.86
C PRO A 395 9.84 10.11 4.83
N ILE A 396 8.61 9.85 5.29
CA ILE A 396 8.32 8.67 6.12
C ILE A 396 8.67 7.37 5.36
N LEU A 397 8.29 7.29 4.07
CA LEU A 397 8.66 6.16 3.23
C LEU A 397 10.18 6.02 3.08
N LEU A 398 10.93 7.10 2.91
CA LEU A 398 12.41 7.03 2.85
C LEU A 398 13.02 6.49 4.15
N VAL A 399 12.50 6.90 5.31
CA VAL A 399 12.92 6.35 6.61
C VAL A 399 12.59 4.86 6.68
N MET A 400 11.40 4.45 6.27
CA MET A 400 11.00 3.03 6.27
C MET A 400 11.88 2.18 5.34
N TYR A 401 12.26 2.71 4.17
CA TYR A 401 13.14 2.05 3.20
C TYR A 401 14.65 2.19 3.49
N SER A 402 15.03 2.74 4.65
CA SER A 402 16.43 2.83 5.11
C SER A 402 16.96 1.55 5.79
N PHE A 403 16.30 0.41 5.55
CA PHE A 403 16.48 -0.81 6.33
C PHE A 403 17.89 -1.43 6.26
N TRP A 404 18.73 -1.08 5.29
CA TRP A 404 20.12 -1.55 5.24
C TRP A 404 21.07 -0.75 6.14
N ILE A 405 20.75 0.50 6.45
CA ILE A 405 21.61 1.39 7.25
C ILE A 405 21.96 0.79 8.62
N PRO A 406 21.03 0.19 9.39
CA PRO A 406 21.38 -0.45 10.66
C PRO A 406 22.41 -1.58 10.53
N GLN A 407 22.47 -2.29 9.40
CA GLN A 407 23.50 -3.31 9.17
C GLN A 407 24.85 -2.69 8.80
N ILE A 408 24.86 -1.64 7.97
CA ILE A 408 26.07 -0.91 7.61
C ILE A 408 26.78 -0.41 8.87
N ILE A 409 26.01 0.19 9.79
CA ILE A 409 26.51 0.67 11.08
C ILE A 409 27.01 -0.50 11.95
N ALA A 410 26.23 -1.59 12.05
CA ALA A 410 26.62 -2.76 12.82
C ALA A 410 27.94 -3.39 12.32
N ASN A 411 28.16 -3.44 11.00
CA ASN A 411 29.38 -3.96 10.39
C ASN A 411 30.62 -3.16 10.80
N VAL A 412 30.50 -1.84 10.79
CA VAL A 412 31.59 -0.93 11.19
C VAL A 412 31.93 -1.10 12.67
N VAL A 413 30.90 -1.04 13.52
CA VAL A 413 31.07 -1.07 14.98
C VAL A 413 31.62 -2.41 15.44
N ARG A 414 31.08 -3.53 14.94
CA ARG A 414 31.43 -4.88 15.38
C ARG A 414 32.53 -5.55 14.55
N ASP A 415 33.12 -4.83 13.59
CA ASP A 415 34.10 -5.38 12.63
C ASP A 415 33.62 -6.69 11.95
N SER A 416 32.33 -6.77 11.65
CA SER A 416 31.73 -8.01 11.16
C SER A 416 32.08 -8.24 9.68
N ARG A 417 32.75 -9.36 9.39
CA ARG A 417 33.07 -9.78 8.03
C ARG A 417 31.99 -10.72 7.49
N LYS A 418 31.54 -10.45 6.27
CA LYS A 418 30.57 -11.26 5.50
C LYS A 418 29.33 -11.67 6.31
N PRO A 419 28.58 -10.72 6.88
CA PRO A 419 27.38 -11.01 7.68
C PRO A 419 26.19 -11.51 6.85
N LEU A 420 26.11 -11.07 5.59
CA LEU A 420 24.99 -11.29 4.70
C LEU A 420 25.46 -11.90 3.39
N HIS A 421 24.62 -12.78 2.82
CA HIS A 421 24.85 -13.36 1.51
C HIS A 421 24.62 -12.31 0.39
N PRO A 422 25.51 -12.16 -0.61
CA PRO A 422 25.34 -11.18 -1.69
C PRO A 422 24.03 -11.30 -2.48
N TYR A 423 23.61 -12.53 -2.82
CA TYR A 423 22.30 -12.77 -3.44
C TYR A 423 21.12 -12.34 -2.57
N TYR A 424 21.23 -12.40 -1.23
CA TYR A 424 20.19 -11.89 -0.35
C TYR A 424 20.13 -10.36 -0.41
N ILE A 425 21.27 -9.66 -0.41
CA ILE A 425 21.31 -8.20 -0.52
C ILE A 425 20.67 -7.74 -1.84
N LEU A 426 21.08 -8.31 -2.97
CA LEU A 426 20.55 -7.96 -4.29
C LEU A 426 19.09 -8.40 -4.48
N GLY A 427 18.74 -9.60 -4.05
CA GLY A 427 17.36 -10.11 -4.16
C GLY A 427 16.38 -9.30 -3.31
N MET A 428 16.73 -8.99 -2.06
CA MET A 428 15.86 -8.24 -1.16
C MET A 428 15.68 -6.78 -1.58
N THR A 429 16.73 -6.15 -2.14
CA THR A 429 16.63 -4.78 -2.67
C THR A 429 15.69 -4.71 -3.87
N VAL A 430 15.85 -5.60 -4.84
CA VAL A 430 15.00 -5.66 -6.04
C VAL A 430 13.55 -6.00 -5.68
N THR A 431 13.33 -7.02 -4.86
CA THR A 431 11.97 -7.43 -4.48
C THR A 431 11.23 -6.36 -3.67
N ARG A 432 11.91 -5.66 -2.75
CA ARG A 432 11.28 -4.58 -1.96
C ARG A 432 11.03 -3.31 -2.79
N LEU A 433 11.79 -3.07 -3.87
CA LEU A 433 11.53 -1.96 -4.79
C LEU A 433 10.29 -2.17 -5.68
N ALA A 434 9.82 -3.40 -5.86
CA ALA A 434 8.72 -3.72 -6.79
C ALA A 434 7.42 -2.95 -6.48
N ILE A 435 7.01 -2.89 -5.21
CA ILE A 435 5.76 -2.21 -4.81
C ILE A 435 5.88 -0.68 -5.00
N PRO A 436 6.87 0.03 -4.43
CA PRO A 436 7.01 1.47 -4.67
C PRO A 436 7.11 1.85 -6.15
N LEU A 437 7.84 1.07 -6.95
CA LEU A 437 7.97 1.34 -8.39
C LEU A 437 6.67 1.12 -9.14
N TYR A 438 5.87 0.12 -8.75
CA TYR A 438 4.52 -0.04 -9.30
C TYR A 438 3.63 1.15 -8.95
N VAL A 439 3.63 1.59 -7.69
CA VAL A 439 2.74 2.66 -7.21
C VAL A 439 3.08 4.02 -7.81
N PHE A 440 4.36 4.40 -7.80
CA PHE A 440 4.80 5.75 -8.15
C PHE A 440 5.43 5.86 -9.55
N GLY A 441 5.75 4.74 -10.19
CA GLY A 441 6.41 4.68 -11.49
C GLY A 441 5.49 4.27 -12.65
N CYS A 442 4.45 3.48 -12.37
CA CYS A 442 3.54 3.01 -13.42
C CYS A 442 2.44 4.06 -13.71
N PRO A 443 2.35 4.62 -14.94
CA PRO A 443 1.30 5.58 -15.29
C PRO A 443 -0.09 4.93 -15.32
N LYS A 444 -0.16 3.60 -15.45
CA LYS A 444 -1.40 2.82 -15.44
C LYS A 444 -1.61 2.07 -14.11
N ASN A 445 -1.18 2.65 -13.00
CA ASN A 445 -1.38 2.09 -11.66
C ASN A 445 -2.88 1.95 -11.31
N PHE A 446 -3.22 0.88 -10.60
CA PHE A 446 -4.53 0.68 -9.97
C PHE A 446 -4.89 1.85 -9.04
N MET A 447 -3.98 2.32 -8.19
CA MET A 447 -4.28 3.37 -7.19
C MET A 447 -4.37 4.81 -7.77
N ARG A 448 -4.25 5.00 -9.09
CA ARG A 448 -4.32 6.31 -9.79
C ARG A 448 -3.45 7.43 -9.19
N VAL A 449 -2.34 7.07 -8.53
CA VAL A 449 -1.35 8.03 -8.03
C VAL A 449 -0.57 8.61 -9.21
N GLU A 450 -0.36 9.93 -9.23
CA GLU A 450 0.41 10.58 -10.29
C GLU A 450 1.86 10.06 -10.35
N PRO A 451 2.33 9.61 -11.52
CA PRO A 451 3.66 9.02 -11.64
C PRO A 451 4.74 10.11 -11.52
N SER A 452 5.70 9.89 -10.62
CA SER A 452 6.83 10.80 -10.42
C SER A 452 8.16 10.09 -10.70
N LYS A 453 8.66 10.26 -11.93
CA LYS A 453 9.91 9.62 -12.40
C LYS A 453 11.12 10.01 -11.54
N ALA A 454 11.22 11.28 -11.16
CA ALA A 454 12.31 11.78 -10.32
C ALA A 454 12.35 11.10 -8.94
N TRP A 455 11.20 10.92 -8.31
CA TRP A 455 11.11 10.27 -7.00
C TRP A 455 11.44 8.78 -7.08
N CYS A 456 10.97 8.07 -8.12
CA CYS A 456 11.31 6.66 -8.34
C CYS A 456 12.82 6.47 -8.58
N LEU A 457 13.43 7.31 -9.41
CA LEU A 457 14.87 7.30 -9.63
C LEU A 457 15.64 7.60 -8.35
N GLY A 458 15.18 8.58 -7.56
CA GLY A 458 15.75 8.91 -6.25
C GLY A 458 15.67 7.74 -5.27
N LEU A 459 14.54 7.03 -5.19
CA LEU A 459 14.36 5.87 -4.33
C LEU A 459 15.27 4.70 -4.76
N CYS A 460 15.34 4.41 -6.08
CA CYS A 460 16.24 3.40 -6.63
C CYS A 460 17.71 3.73 -6.33
N ALA A 461 18.11 5.00 -6.52
CA ALA A 461 19.45 5.45 -6.20
C ALA A 461 19.73 5.34 -4.69
N PHE A 462 18.79 5.72 -3.83
CA PHE A 462 18.93 5.65 -2.38
C PHE A 462 19.11 4.22 -1.86
N ILE A 463 18.24 3.29 -2.26
CA ILE A 463 18.33 1.88 -1.84
C ILE A 463 19.52 1.20 -2.52
N GLY A 464 19.76 1.50 -3.80
CA GLY A 464 20.91 0.99 -4.55
C GLY A 464 22.24 1.42 -3.94
N PHE A 465 22.34 2.68 -3.47
CA PHE A 465 23.51 3.18 -2.76
C PHE A 465 23.73 2.44 -1.43
N GLN A 466 22.68 2.23 -0.62
CA GLN A 466 22.79 1.44 0.60
C GLN A 466 23.26 0.00 0.32
N ALA A 467 22.71 -0.64 -0.71
CA ALA A 467 23.08 -1.99 -1.11
C ALA A 467 24.52 -2.07 -1.61
N ALA A 468 24.95 -1.07 -2.40
CA ALA A 468 26.31 -0.95 -2.88
C ALA A 468 27.29 -0.82 -1.70
N LEU A 469 26.99 0.02 -0.70
CA LEU A 469 27.82 0.12 0.51
C LEU A 469 27.95 -1.21 1.25
N LEU A 470 26.88 -2.00 1.37
CA LEU A 470 26.94 -3.33 1.99
C LEU A 470 27.77 -4.33 1.18
N LEU A 471 27.62 -4.36 -0.14
CA LEU A 471 28.41 -5.21 -1.02
C LEU A 471 29.89 -4.81 -0.97
N LEU A 472 30.15 -3.51 -0.90
CA LEU A 472 31.50 -2.97 -0.78
C LEU A 472 32.13 -3.38 0.56
N GLN A 473 31.38 -3.31 1.67
CA GLN A 473 31.79 -3.88 2.96
C GLN A 473 32.01 -5.40 2.90
N HIS A 474 31.28 -6.13 2.05
CA HIS A 474 31.44 -7.57 1.87
C HIS A 474 32.77 -7.93 1.18
N TYR A 475 33.17 -7.20 0.13
CA TYR A 475 34.38 -7.49 -0.66
C TYR A 475 35.65 -6.84 -0.10
N PHE A 476 35.58 -5.55 0.26
CA PHE A 476 36.75 -4.78 0.72
C PHE A 476 36.89 -4.72 2.24
N GLY A 477 35.91 -5.28 2.97
CA GLY A 477 35.87 -5.32 4.43
C GLY A 477 35.04 -4.20 5.06
N SER A 478 34.61 -4.43 6.29
CA SER A 478 33.72 -3.58 7.12
C SER A 478 34.16 -2.11 7.27
N ARG A 479 35.48 -1.84 7.20
CA ARG A 479 36.11 -0.58 7.64
C ARG A 479 36.85 0.18 6.54
N CYS A 480 36.73 -0.22 5.28
CA CYS A 480 37.53 0.34 4.18
C CYS A 480 37.27 1.84 3.87
N PHE A 481 36.11 2.40 4.25
CA PHE A 481 35.76 3.82 4.00
C PHE A 481 35.92 4.76 5.20
N ILE A 482 36.31 4.26 6.37
CA ILE A 482 36.20 5.03 7.62
C ILE A 482 37.58 5.44 8.14
N PRO A 483 37.83 6.74 8.38
CA PRO A 483 39.08 7.22 8.96
C PRO A 483 39.34 6.61 10.35
N ARG A 484 40.59 6.22 10.62
CA ARG A 484 41.03 5.52 11.84
C ARG A 484 40.60 6.16 13.17
N LYS A 485 40.31 7.47 13.18
CA LYS A 485 39.90 8.23 14.38
C LYS A 485 38.46 7.97 14.84
N MET A 486 37.57 7.48 13.97
CA MET A 486 36.16 7.23 14.30
C MET A 486 35.87 5.76 14.65
N LEU A 487 36.90 4.90 14.69
CA LEU A 487 36.72 3.49 14.99
C LEU A 487 36.75 3.22 16.51
N PRO A 488 35.91 2.30 17.00
CA PRO A 488 36.00 1.83 18.37
C PRO A 488 37.33 1.10 18.62
N GLU A 489 37.88 1.27 19.82
CA GLU A 489 39.12 0.62 20.24
C GLU A 489 38.94 -0.90 20.26
N LYS A 490 39.86 -1.62 19.61
CA LYS A 490 39.78 -3.07 19.41
C LYS A 490 40.57 -3.79 20.50
N TYR A 491 40.00 -4.85 21.08
CA TYR A 491 40.75 -5.66 22.04
C TYR A 491 41.88 -6.42 21.32
N SER A 492 43.13 -6.15 21.70
CA SER A 492 44.27 -6.90 21.18
C SER A 492 44.36 -8.25 21.85
N TYR A 493 44.00 -9.31 21.12
CA TYR A 493 44.21 -10.70 21.52
C TYR A 493 45.68 -11.09 21.60
N TYR A 494 46.56 -10.34 20.92
CA TYR A 494 48.00 -10.51 20.98
C TYR A 494 48.56 -9.54 22.02
N ARG A 495 48.66 -10.00 23.28
CA ARG A 495 49.30 -9.26 24.37
C ARG A 495 50.47 -10.08 24.90
N ARG A 496 51.61 -9.43 25.16
CA ARG A 496 52.75 -10.08 25.83
C ARG A 496 52.37 -10.39 27.28
N PHE A 497 52.62 -11.63 27.68
CA PHE A 497 52.32 -12.13 29.02
C PHE A 497 53.58 -12.04 29.89
N ASP A 498 53.46 -11.48 31.10
CA ASP A 498 54.56 -11.47 32.08
C ASP A 498 54.74 -12.87 32.69
N GLN A 499 55.98 -13.34 32.73
CA GLN A 499 56.35 -14.74 33.04
C GLN A 499 56.12 -15.15 34.53
N GLY A 500 55.45 -14.33 35.33
CA GLY A 500 55.39 -14.47 36.79
C GLY A 500 54.24 -15.31 37.38
N VAL A 501 53.31 -15.83 36.57
CA VAL A 501 52.14 -16.56 37.11
C VAL A 501 52.01 -17.95 36.48
N ASN A 502 52.15 -18.98 37.30
CA ASN A 502 52.09 -20.40 36.95
C ASN A 502 50.63 -20.85 36.68
N ARG A 503 50.01 -20.31 35.61
CA ARG A 503 48.72 -20.80 35.10
C ARG A 503 48.98 -21.89 34.05
N SER A 504 48.08 -22.89 33.98
CA SER A 504 48.16 -24.01 33.05
C SER A 504 48.42 -23.50 31.62
N ARG A 505 49.52 -23.98 31.02
CA ARG A 505 49.98 -23.57 29.68
C ARG A 505 49.37 -24.42 28.57
N ASP A 506 48.32 -25.17 28.88
CA ASP A 506 47.73 -26.12 27.94
C ASP A 506 46.51 -25.49 27.26
N CYS A 507 46.46 -25.57 25.94
CA CYS A 507 45.31 -25.11 25.20
C CYS A 507 44.16 -26.11 25.35
N VAL A 508 43.06 -25.73 26.00
CA VAL A 508 41.89 -26.62 26.23
C VAL A 508 41.25 -27.12 24.91
N ILE A 509 41.48 -26.43 23.79
CA ILE A 509 40.89 -26.78 22.49
C ILE A 509 41.61 -27.98 21.85
N CYS A 510 42.94 -27.99 21.86
CA CYS A 510 43.76 -29.04 21.24
C CYS A 510 44.51 -29.92 22.23
N MET A 511 44.42 -29.61 23.53
CA MET A 511 45.08 -30.28 24.65
C MET A 511 46.62 -30.29 24.58
N ALA A 512 47.22 -29.42 23.76
CA ALA A 512 48.67 -29.28 23.62
C ALA A 512 49.22 -28.08 24.39
N THR A 513 50.49 -28.15 24.80
CA THR A 513 51.21 -27.08 25.48
C THR A 513 51.39 -25.85 24.58
N ILE A 514 51.31 -24.66 25.15
CA ILE A 514 51.49 -23.38 24.48
C ILE A 514 52.93 -22.89 24.74
N ASP A 515 53.77 -22.92 23.71
CA ASP A 515 55.14 -22.43 23.78
C ASP A 515 55.22 -20.90 23.72
N VAL A 516 55.11 -20.24 24.87
CA VAL A 516 55.17 -18.77 25.00
C VAL A 516 56.59 -18.20 24.72
N ARG A 517 57.60 -19.07 24.51
CA ARG A 517 59.01 -18.68 24.31
C ARG A 517 59.35 -18.31 22.85
N HIS A 518 58.53 -18.70 21.89
CA HIS A 518 58.75 -18.41 20.47
C HIS A 518 57.52 -17.68 19.90
N ARG A 519 57.71 -16.39 19.55
CA ARG A 519 56.77 -15.50 18.83
C ARG A 519 55.42 -15.20 19.51
N SER A 520 55.18 -13.91 19.75
CA SER A 520 53.92 -13.36 20.30
C SER A 520 52.67 -13.58 19.43
N ASN A 521 52.81 -14.10 18.20
CA ASN A 521 51.72 -14.26 17.24
C ASN A 521 51.07 -15.65 17.26
N ASP A 522 51.66 -16.62 17.97
CA ASP A 522 51.15 -18.00 18.00
C ASP A 522 50.21 -18.27 19.19
N CYS A 523 50.07 -17.30 20.09
CA CYS A 523 49.20 -17.33 21.25
C CYS A 523 48.22 -16.15 21.26
N MET A 524 46.96 -16.41 21.59
CA MET A 524 45.93 -15.41 21.84
C MET A 524 45.50 -15.45 23.31
N VAL A 525 45.31 -14.27 23.89
CA VAL A 525 44.82 -14.07 25.25
C VAL A 525 43.41 -13.50 25.18
N THR A 526 42.48 -14.15 25.89
CA THR A 526 41.10 -13.66 26.00
C THR A 526 40.97 -12.58 27.10
N PRO A 527 39.91 -11.76 27.11
CA PRO A 527 39.68 -10.77 28.18
C PRO A 527 39.46 -11.38 29.57
N CYS A 528 39.16 -12.67 29.65
CA CYS A 528 39.13 -13.45 30.89
C CYS A 528 40.49 -14.06 31.26
N GLU A 529 41.55 -13.67 30.56
CA GLU A 529 42.95 -14.06 30.77
C GLU A 529 43.26 -15.55 30.52
N HIS A 530 42.39 -16.28 29.81
CA HIS A 530 42.69 -17.63 29.34
C HIS A 530 43.51 -17.60 28.04
N LEU A 531 44.44 -18.55 27.93
CA LEU A 531 45.45 -18.67 26.88
C LEU A 531 45.09 -19.79 25.90
N PHE A 532 45.26 -19.53 24.61
CA PHE A 532 45.02 -20.52 23.55
C PHE A 532 46.00 -20.34 22.39
N HIS A 533 46.23 -21.37 21.58
CA HIS A 533 46.90 -21.19 20.28
C HIS A 533 46.05 -20.29 19.37
N SER A 534 46.70 -19.41 18.62
CA SER A 534 46.03 -18.47 17.71
C SER A 534 45.09 -19.18 16.73
N GLY A 535 45.57 -20.24 16.07
CA GLY A 535 44.76 -21.04 15.14
C GLY A 535 43.66 -21.88 15.78
N CYS A 536 43.75 -22.21 17.07
CA CYS A 536 42.69 -22.92 17.80
C CYS A 536 41.58 -21.95 18.20
N LEU A 537 41.93 -20.80 18.80
CA LEU A 537 40.93 -19.82 19.22
C LEU A 537 40.22 -19.19 18.02
N GLN A 538 40.91 -18.94 16.91
CA GLN A 538 40.30 -18.41 15.70
C GLN A 538 39.22 -19.34 15.13
N ARG A 539 39.53 -20.64 14.96
CA ARG A 539 38.55 -21.65 14.53
C ARG A 539 37.38 -21.79 15.51
N TRP A 540 37.65 -21.65 16.81
CA TRP A 540 36.60 -21.67 17.82
C TRP A 540 35.67 -20.46 17.72
N MET A 541 36.23 -19.24 17.56
CA MET A 541 35.45 -18.01 17.38
C MET A 541 34.59 -18.03 16.12
N ASP A 542 35.00 -18.77 15.08
CA ASP A 542 34.18 -19.01 13.89
C ASP A 542 32.94 -19.87 14.17
N ILE A 543 32.93 -20.64 15.26
CA ILE A 543 31.79 -21.49 15.67
C ILE A 543 30.99 -20.81 16.79
N LYS A 544 31.66 -20.36 17.86
CA LYS A 544 31.07 -19.74 19.05
C LYS A 544 31.92 -18.57 19.58
N MET A 545 31.27 -17.45 19.88
CA MET A 545 31.91 -16.23 20.42
C MET A 545 32.00 -16.25 21.96
N GLU A 546 32.46 -17.36 22.53
CA GLU A 546 32.58 -17.59 23.98
C GLU A 546 33.92 -18.25 24.32
N CYS A 547 34.50 -17.91 25.48
CA CYS A 547 35.72 -18.53 25.95
C CYS A 547 35.52 -20.04 26.21
N PRO A 548 36.35 -20.93 25.64
CA PRO A 548 36.25 -22.38 25.86
C PRO A 548 36.33 -22.80 27.34
N THR A 549 37.09 -22.04 28.15
CA THR A 549 37.33 -22.37 29.56
C THR A 549 36.22 -21.88 30.48
N CYS A 550 35.82 -20.60 30.36
CA CYS A 550 34.88 -19.98 31.30
C CYS A 550 33.56 -19.51 30.69
N ARG A 551 33.34 -19.74 29.39
CA ARG A 551 32.12 -19.37 28.63
C ARG A 551 31.78 -17.86 28.64
N ARG A 552 32.71 -17.00 29.08
CA ARG A 552 32.56 -15.54 28.97
C ARG A 552 32.54 -15.13 27.50
N THR A 553 31.66 -14.20 27.13
CA THR A 553 31.56 -13.66 25.77
C THR A 553 32.87 -13.00 25.34
N LEU A 554 33.29 -13.28 24.10
CA LEU A 554 34.52 -12.75 23.53
C LEU A 554 34.21 -11.54 22.63
N PRO A 555 34.94 -10.42 22.74
CA PRO A 555 34.83 -9.32 21.80
C PRO A 555 35.33 -9.73 20.40
N PRO A 556 34.83 -9.14 19.30
CA PRO A 556 35.35 -9.46 17.97
C PRO A 556 36.86 -9.13 17.85
N ALA A 557 37.60 -10.10 17.30
CA ALA A 557 39.06 -10.10 17.14
C ALA A 557 39.58 -9.40 15.91
#